data_AF-A0A1J5VNB3-F1
#
_entry.id   AF-A0A1J5VNB3-F1
#
_cell.length_a   1.000
_cell.length_b   1.000
_cell.length_c   1.000
_cell.angle_alpha   90.00
_cell.angle_beta   90.00
_cell.angle_gamma   90.00
#
_symmetry.space_group_name_H-M   'P 1'
#
loop_
_entity.id
_entity.type
_entity.pdbx_description
1 polymer ?
#
loop_
_entity_poly.entity_id
_entity_poly.type
_entity_poly.pdbx_seq_one_letter_code
_entity_poly.pdbx_strand_id
1 'polypeptide(L)'
;MFSSIGWGEIFFILIIGLIVIGPERLPSVIEDVRAAIYAARKAINNAKRELNGELEEFEELRKPLDTVSQYASMGPKRAMAKLFFEDDEEFLESFDPRKMMEDDEPPTQQPPRPSSKKGPEDGGQPSGGFSWADVT
;
A
#
# COMPACT_ATOMS: atom_id res chain seq x y z
N MET A 1 -8.49 8.92 1.46
CA MET A 1 -9.63 8.58 0.57
C MET A 1 -10.92 9.19 1.08
N PHE A 2 -11.27 9.01 2.36
CA PHE A 2 -12.42 9.70 2.98
C PHE A 2 -12.21 11.19 3.27
N SER A 3 -10.96 11.69 3.30
CA SER A 3 -10.66 13.12 3.50
C SER A 3 -11.12 14.02 2.35
N SER A 4 -11.45 13.41 1.20
CA SER A 4 -12.07 14.10 0.06
C SER A 4 -13.59 14.25 0.25
N ILE A 5 -14.18 13.57 1.24
CA ILE A 5 -15.63 13.61 1.47
C ILE A 5 -16.01 14.96 2.11
N GLY A 6 -16.59 15.84 1.31
CA GLY A 6 -17.04 17.14 1.77
C GLY A 6 -18.37 17.06 2.52
N TRP A 7 -18.68 18.11 3.28
CA TRP A 7 -20.02 18.27 3.87
C TRP A 7 -21.14 18.19 2.82
N GLY A 8 -20.88 18.65 1.59
CA GLY A 8 -21.84 18.56 0.49
C GLY A 8 -22.13 17.13 0.03
N GLU A 9 -21.13 16.25 0.02
CA GLU A 9 -21.31 14.84 -0.36
C GLU A 9 -22.04 14.05 0.74
N ILE A 10 -21.77 14.35 2.01
CA ILE A 10 -22.54 13.79 3.14
C ILE A 10 -24.02 14.17 3.00
N PHE A 11 -24.30 15.43 2.66
CA PHE A 11 -25.67 15.89 2.44
C PHE A 11 -26.33 15.21 1.23
N PHE A 12 -25.57 15.03 0.14
CA PHE A 12 -26.04 14.30 -1.04
C PHE A 12 -26.40 12.84 -0.72
N ILE A 13 -25.55 12.12 0.03
CA ILE A 13 -25.82 10.75 0.47
C ILE A 13 -27.04 10.70 1.40
N LEU A 14 -27.20 11.68 2.30
CA LEU A 14 -28.39 11.77 3.15
C LEU A 14 -29.67 11.92 2.33
N ILE A 15 -29.67 12.79 1.30
CA ILE A 15 -30.83 12.95 0.41
C ILE A 15 -31.14 11.64 -0.30
N ILE A 16 -30.13 10.97 -0.86
CA ILE A 16 -30.34 9.67 -1.54
C ILE A 16 -30.89 8.64 -0.56
N GLY A 17 -30.32 8.55 0.65
CA GLY A 17 -30.80 7.67 1.71
C GLY A 17 -32.25 7.95 2.09
N LEU A 18 -32.62 9.22 2.22
CA LEU A 18 -34.00 9.66 2.48
C LEU A 18 -34.95 9.28 1.35
N ILE A 19 -34.53 9.36 0.08
CA ILE A 19 -35.38 8.98 -1.06
C ILE A 19 -35.56 7.47 -1.15
N VAL A 20 -34.47 6.71 -1.00
CA VAL A 20 -34.48 5.24 -1.15
C VAL A 20 -35.23 4.57 -0.01
N ILE A 21 -34.92 4.96 1.23
CA ILE A 21 -35.51 4.36 2.44
C ILE A 21 -36.85 5.03 2.76
N GLY A 22 -36.98 6.33 2.50
CA GLY A 22 -38.09 7.17 2.93
C GLY A 22 -37.79 7.86 4.26
N PRO A 23 -38.17 9.16 4.41
CA PRO A 23 -37.94 9.90 5.66
C PRO A 23 -38.67 9.32 6.87
N GLU A 24 -39.79 8.64 6.64
CA GLU A 24 -40.59 8.01 7.70
C GLU A 24 -39.97 6.70 8.22
N ARG A 25 -39.15 6.03 7.39
CA ARG A 25 -38.56 4.72 7.72
C ARG A 25 -37.14 4.82 8.26
N LEU A 26 -36.40 5.86 7.89
CA LEU A 26 -35.07 6.14 8.42
C LEU A 26 -34.99 6.13 9.96
N PRO A 27 -35.89 6.77 10.73
CA PRO A 27 -35.83 6.71 12.19
C PRO A 27 -36.00 5.28 12.72
N SER A 28 -36.92 4.49 12.15
CA SER A 28 -37.10 3.08 12.52
C SER A 28 -35.85 2.25 12.25
N VAL A 29 -35.20 2.43 11.10
CA VAL A 29 -33.95 1.70 10.76
C VAL A 29 -32.82 2.06 11.73
N ILE A 30 -32.71 3.33 12.11
CA ILE A 30 -31.71 3.76 13.10
C ILE A 30 -31.95 3.09 14.46
N GLU A 31 -33.22 2.99 14.88
CA GLU A 31 -33.59 2.29 16.11
C GLU A 31 -33.21 0.81 16.05
N ASP A 32 -33.51 0.12 14.95
CA ASP A 32 -33.17 -1.29 14.75
C ASP A 32 -31.65 -1.52 14.77
N VAL A 33 -30.90 -0.70 14.03
CA VAL A 33 -29.43 -0.79 14.00
C VAL A 33 -28.84 -0.51 15.38
N ARG A 34 -29.36 0.49 16.09
CA ARG A 34 -28.92 0.81 17.45
C ARG A 34 -29.22 -0.34 18.42
N ALA A 35 -30.41 -0.93 18.34
CA ALA A 35 -30.81 -2.06 19.16
C ALA A 35 -29.93 -3.28 18.87
N ALA A 36 -29.65 -3.57 17.59
CA ALA A 36 -28.76 -4.66 17.19
C ALA A 36 -27.33 -4.46 17.72
N ILE A 37 -26.76 -3.25 17.57
CA ILE A 37 -25.43 -2.93 18.11
C ILE A 37 -25.41 -3.06 19.63
N TYR A 38 -26.45 -2.58 20.32
CA TYR A 38 -26.56 -2.70 21.77
C TYR A 38 -26.64 -4.15 22.22
N ALA A 39 -27.46 -4.96 21.55
CA ALA A 39 -27.60 -6.39 21.81
C ALA A 39 -26.26 -7.12 21.58
N ALA A 40 -25.57 -6.84 20.47
CA ALA A 40 -24.26 -7.41 20.17
C ALA A 40 -23.22 -7.05 21.24
N ARG A 41 -23.12 -5.76 21.61
CA ARG A 41 -22.22 -5.31 22.70
C ARG A 41 -22.55 -6.00 24.02
N LYS A 42 -23.84 -6.13 24.36
CA LYS A 42 -24.29 -6.80 25.58
C LYS A 42 -23.93 -8.28 25.56
N ALA A 43 -24.15 -8.97 24.44
CA ALA A 43 -23.80 -10.38 24.26
C ALA A 43 -22.28 -10.61 24.39
N ILE A 44 -21.47 -9.79 23.73
CA ILE A 44 -20.00 -9.84 23.85
C ILE A 44 -19.55 -9.61 25.29
N ASN A 45 -20.11 -8.61 25.96
CA ASN A 45 -19.76 -8.33 27.37
C ASN A 45 -20.20 -9.44 28.31
N ASN A 46 -21.33 -10.10 28.04
CA ASN A 46 -21.80 -11.24 28.83
C ASN A 46 -20.91 -12.47 28.61
N ALA A 47 -20.63 -12.81 27.34
CA ALA A 47 -19.71 -13.89 27.00
C ALA A 47 -18.31 -13.64 27.59
N LYS A 48 -17.79 -12.41 27.52
CA LYS A 48 -16.52 -12.05 28.17
C LYS A 48 -16.57 -12.23 29.69
N ARG A 49 -17.71 -12.01 30.35
CA ARG A 49 -17.85 -12.22 31.80
C ARG A 49 -17.87 -13.69 32.17
N GLU A 50 -18.58 -14.50 31.41
CA GLU A 50 -18.62 -15.96 31.56
C GLU A 50 -17.23 -16.56 31.29
N LEU A 51 -16.61 -16.18 30.17
CA LEU A 51 -15.28 -16.63 29.78
C LEU A 51 -14.17 -16.05 30.66
N ASN A 52 -14.28 -14.84 31.22
CA ASN A 52 -13.33 -14.32 32.24
C ASN A 52 -13.28 -15.18 33.50
N GLY A 53 -14.34 -15.94 33.80
CA GLY A 53 -14.33 -16.96 34.86
C GLY A 53 -13.57 -18.22 34.46
N GLU A 54 -13.47 -18.51 33.16
CA GLU A 54 -12.79 -19.68 32.55
C GLU A 54 -11.49 -19.29 31.81
N LEU A 55 -11.04 -18.03 31.93
CA LEU A 55 -10.04 -17.42 31.05
C LEU A 55 -8.62 -18.00 31.22
N GLU A 56 -8.42 -18.87 32.19
CA GLU A 56 -7.21 -19.66 32.32
C GLU A 56 -7.09 -20.69 31.16
N GLU A 57 -8.22 -21.11 30.57
CA GLU A 57 -8.25 -22.16 29.54
C GLU A 57 -8.08 -21.64 28.10
N PHE A 58 -8.11 -20.31 27.88
CA PHE A 58 -8.05 -19.68 26.54
C PHE A 58 -6.78 -18.87 26.26
N GLU A 59 -5.65 -19.18 26.91
CA GLU A 59 -4.35 -18.63 26.53
C GLU A 59 -4.00 -18.92 25.06
N GLU A 60 -4.49 -20.02 24.50
CA GLU A 60 -4.24 -20.42 23.13
C GLU A 60 -4.96 -19.52 22.10
N LEU A 61 -6.10 -18.91 22.46
CA LEU A 61 -6.82 -17.94 21.63
C LEU A 61 -6.28 -16.51 21.73
N ARG A 62 -5.47 -16.21 22.76
CA ARG A 62 -4.77 -14.92 22.85
C ARG A 62 -3.75 -14.75 21.74
N LYS A 63 -3.01 -15.80 21.38
CA LYS A 63 -2.04 -15.77 20.27
C LYS A 63 -2.65 -15.31 18.94
N PRO A 64 -3.70 -15.96 18.40
CA PRO A 64 -4.29 -15.55 17.13
C PRO A 64 -4.93 -14.16 17.19
N LEU A 65 -5.50 -13.76 18.34
CA LEU A 65 -6.04 -12.41 18.51
C LEU A 65 -4.93 -11.34 18.52
N ASP A 66 -3.81 -11.62 19.17
CA ASP A 66 -2.65 -10.72 19.21
C ASP A 66 -2.05 -10.56 17.81
N THR A 67 -1.89 -11.68 17.09
CA THR A 67 -1.48 -11.71 15.68
C THR A 67 -2.41 -10.87 14.80
N VAL A 68 -3.73 -11.05 14.90
CA VAL A 68 -4.72 -10.25 14.13
C VAL A 68 -4.67 -8.77 14.52
N SER A 69 -4.48 -8.47 15.80
CA SER A 69 -4.34 -7.08 16.28
C SER A 69 -3.07 -6.42 15.74
N GLN A 70 -1.98 -7.18 15.66
CA GLN A 70 -0.70 -6.73 15.11
C GLN A 70 -0.85 -6.44 13.61
N TYR A 71 -1.50 -7.32 12.85
CA TYR A 71 -1.82 -7.10 11.43
C TYR A 71 -2.75 -5.89 11.23
N ALA A 72 -3.79 -5.76 12.06
CA ALA A 72 -4.69 -4.62 12.02
C ALA A 72 -3.97 -3.29 12.32
N SER A 73 -2.99 -3.31 13.23
CA SER A 73 -2.19 -2.13 13.60
C SER A 73 -1.19 -1.70 12.53
N MET A 74 -0.69 -2.64 11.72
CA MET A 74 0.20 -2.34 10.59
C MET A 74 -0.52 -1.57 9.47
N GLY A 75 -1.84 -1.67 9.40
CA GLY A 75 -2.66 -1.07 8.35
C GLY A 75 -2.57 -1.88 7.05
N PRO A 76 -3.60 -1.83 6.19
CA PRO A 76 -3.80 -2.78 5.10
C PRO A 76 -2.63 -2.82 4.09
N LYS A 77 -1.99 -1.68 3.84
CA LYS A 77 -0.81 -1.63 2.96
C LYS A 77 0.42 -2.32 3.55
N ARG A 78 0.65 -2.20 4.86
CA ARG A 78 1.80 -2.84 5.51
C ARG A 78 1.53 -4.30 5.86
N ALA A 79 0.29 -4.66 6.15
CA ALA A 79 -0.12 -6.05 6.33
C ALA A 79 0.04 -6.84 5.02
N MET A 80 -0.43 -6.28 3.90
CA MET A 80 -0.20 -6.87 2.58
C MET A 80 1.29 -6.91 2.24
N ALA A 81 2.02 -5.81 2.42
CA ALA A 81 3.47 -5.80 2.23
C ALA A 81 4.16 -6.89 3.05
N LYS A 82 3.81 -7.05 4.33
CA LYS A 82 4.41 -8.07 5.18
C LYS A 82 4.10 -9.48 4.68
N LEU A 83 2.87 -9.77 4.26
CA LEU A 83 2.52 -11.05 3.63
C LEU A 83 3.32 -11.27 2.33
N PHE A 84 3.28 -10.33 1.40
CA PHE A 84 4.01 -10.43 0.13
C PHE A 84 5.54 -10.40 0.27
N PHE A 85 6.11 -9.83 1.34
CA PHE A 85 7.55 -9.76 1.57
C PHE A 85 8.08 -10.85 2.51
N GLU A 86 7.25 -11.43 3.39
CA GLU A 86 7.61 -12.61 4.21
C GLU A 86 7.35 -13.91 3.46
N ASP A 87 6.29 -14.03 2.65
CA ASP A 87 6.01 -15.26 1.89
C ASP A 87 6.91 -15.38 0.63
N ASP A 88 7.42 -14.27 0.12
CA ASP A 88 8.12 -14.18 -1.17
C ASP A 88 9.56 -13.63 -0.97
N GLU A 89 10.33 -14.25 -0.08
CA GLU A 89 11.76 -13.90 0.15
C GLU A 89 12.60 -14.00 -1.15
N GLU A 90 12.20 -14.86 -2.09
CA GLU A 90 12.78 -14.98 -3.44
C GLU A 90 12.58 -13.71 -4.28
N PHE A 91 11.44 -13.02 -4.11
CA PHE A 91 11.18 -11.75 -4.78
C PHE A 91 12.13 -10.68 -4.25
N LEU A 92 12.36 -10.61 -2.94
CA LEU A 92 13.33 -9.66 -2.36
C LEU A 92 14.77 -9.91 -2.85
N GLU A 93 15.16 -11.17 -3.04
CA GLU A 93 16.47 -11.54 -3.59
C GLU A 93 16.63 -11.12 -5.05
N SER A 94 15.54 -11.13 -5.84
CA SER A 94 15.54 -10.63 -7.22
C SER A 94 15.70 -9.11 -7.32
N PHE A 95 15.31 -8.35 -6.28
CA PHE A 95 15.50 -6.90 -6.18
C PHE A 95 16.81 -6.52 -5.47
N ASP A 96 17.67 -7.48 -5.11
CA ASP A 96 19.00 -7.17 -4.60
C ASP A 96 19.83 -6.53 -5.74
N PRO A 97 20.20 -5.24 -5.63
CA PRO A 97 20.97 -4.55 -6.67
C PRO A 97 22.29 -5.24 -6.98
N ARG A 98 22.81 -6.11 -6.09
CA ARG A 98 24.00 -6.91 -6.37
C ARG A 98 23.75 -8.01 -7.41
N LYS A 99 22.62 -8.72 -7.36
CA LYS A 99 22.25 -9.74 -8.35
C LYS A 99 21.83 -9.12 -9.69
N MET A 100 21.09 -8.02 -9.65
CA MET A 100 20.77 -7.24 -10.85
C MET A 100 22.02 -6.66 -11.56
N MET A 101 23.12 -6.46 -10.83
CA MET A 101 24.43 -6.06 -11.40
C MET A 101 25.27 -7.27 -11.85
N GLU A 102 24.90 -8.50 -11.49
CA GLU A 102 25.59 -9.73 -11.86
C GLU A 102 25.12 -10.28 -13.22
N ASP A 103 23.86 -10.00 -13.62
CA ASP A 103 23.30 -10.35 -14.93
C ASP A 103 23.65 -9.35 -16.07
N ASP A 104 24.30 -8.22 -15.74
CA ASP A 104 24.82 -7.25 -16.70
C ASP A 104 26.36 -7.34 -16.78
N GLU A 105 26.86 -8.46 -17.30
CA GLU A 105 28.23 -8.53 -17.80
C GLU A 105 28.30 -7.68 -19.09
N PRO A 106 29.05 -6.57 -19.16
CA PRO A 106 29.21 -5.85 -20.41
C PRO A 106 29.97 -6.76 -21.39
N PRO A 107 29.49 -6.97 -22.63
CA PRO A 107 30.21 -7.78 -23.59
C PRO A 107 31.52 -7.08 -23.92
N THR A 108 32.63 -7.61 -23.39
CA THR A 108 33.97 -7.14 -23.74
C THR A 108 34.33 -7.70 -25.11
N GLN A 109 33.86 -7.04 -26.17
CA GLN A 109 34.36 -7.26 -27.53
C GLN A 109 35.15 -6.03 -27.97
N GLN A 110 36.48 -6.13 -27.86
CA GLN A 110 37.44 -5.20 -28.45
C GLN A 110 37.31 -5.20 -29.98
N PRO A 111 37.10 -4.04 -30.62
CA PRO A 111 37.31 -3.92 -32.06
C PRO A 111 38.81 -3.80 -32.37
N PRO A 112 39.30 -4.44 -33.45
CA PRO A 112 40.70 -4.42 -33.83
C PRO A 112 41.12 -3.02 -34.32
N ARG A 113 42.31 -2.58 -33.92
CA ARG A 113 42.91 -1.31 -34.37
C ARG A 113 43.37 -1.41 -35.83
N PRO A 114 43.04 -0.44 -36.69
CA PRO A 114 43.81 -0.16 -37.90
C PRO A 114 44.82 0.98 -37.68
N SER A 115 45.95 0.85 -38.38
CA SER A 115 47.18 1.64 -38.35
C SER A 115 47.08 3.11 -38.80
N SER A 116 47.95 3.92 -38.19
CA SER A 116 48.77 5.03 -38.73
C SER A 116 48.46 5.71 -40.08
N LYS A 117 48.36 7.06 -39.99
CA LYS A 117 48.98 8.13 -40.80
C LYS A 117 48.79 8.18 -42.34
N LYS A 118 48.10 9.22 -42.83
CA LYS A 118 48.59 10.35 -43.66
C LYS A 118 47.41 11.29 -44.02
N GLY A 119 47.56 12.62 -43.83
CA GLY A 119 46.57 13.66 -44.20
C GLY A 119 46.63 14.07 -45.68
N PRO A 120 46.23 15.29 -46.11
CA PRO A 120 45.41 16.36 -45.51
C PRO A 120 44.19 16.73 -46.43
N GLU A 121 43.63 17.95 -46.29
CA GLU A 121 42.66 18.63 -47.19
C GLU A 121 41.17 18.27 -46.91
N ASP A 122 40.20 19.18 -46.75
CA ASP A 122 40.05 20.61 -46.97
C ASP A 122 38.76 21.08 -46.22
N GLY A 123 38.71 22.35 -45.80
CA GLY A 123 37.47 23.13 -45.68
C GLY A 123 36.55 22.98 -44.45
N GLY A 124 36.68 23.91 -43.50
CA GLY A 124 35.50 24.54 -42.86
C GLY A 124 35.29 24.34 -41.35
N GLN A 125 35.72 25.33 -40.56
CA GLN A 125 35.19 25.66 -39.23
C GLN A 125 34.67 27.13 -39.33
N PRO A 126 33.78 27.67 -38.47
CA PRO A 126 33.59 27.27 -37.08
C PRO A 126 32.17 27.40 -36.44
N SER A 127 32.14 27.00 -35.17
CA SER A 127 31.38 27.59 -34.05
C SER A 127 29.90 27.29 -33.88
N GLY A 128 29.59 26.70 -32.72
CA GLY A 128 28.24 26.56 -32.19
C GLY A 128 28.21 25.74 -30.90
N GLY A 129 29.08 26.07 -29.93
CA GLY A 129 29.01 25.49 -28.59
C GLY A 129 28.04 26.29 -27.72
N PHE A 130 27.10 25.61 -27.06
CA PHE A 130 26.40 26.18 -25.91
C PHE A 130 26.61 25.32 -24.67
N SER A 131 26.77 26.02 -23.54
CA SER A 131 27.44 25.61 -22.30
C SER A 131 26.41 25.33 -21.20
N TRP A 132 26.70 24.37 -20.32
CA TRP A 132 25.88 23.99 -19.16
C TRP A 132 25.94 25.00 -17.99
N ALA A 133 26.13 26.29 -18.27
CA ALA A 133 26.28 27.34 -17.25
C ALA A 133 25.02 28.22 -17.04
N ASP A 134 23.93 27.99 -17.77
CA ASP A 134 22.69 28.80 -17.71
C ASP A 134 21.48 28.09 -17.06
N VAL A 135 21.67 26.96 -16.37
CA VAL A 135 20.60 26.27 -15.62
C VAL A 135 20.98 26.14 -14.16
N THR A 136 21.01 27.26 -13.44
CA THR A 136 20.93 27.32 -11.98
C THR A 136 20.13 28.53 -11.55
#